data_AF-X1MAZ2-F1
#
_entry.id   AF-X1MAZ2-F1
#
_cell.length_a   1.000
_cell.length_b   1.000
_cell.length_c   1.000
_cell.angle_alpha   90.00
_cell.angle_beta   90.00
_cell.angle_gamma   90.00
#
_symmetry.space_group_name_H-M   'P 1'
#
loop_
_entity.id
_entity.type
_entity.pdbx_description
1 polymer ?
#
loop_
_entity_poly.entity_id
_entity_poly.type
_entity_poly.pdbx_seq_one_letter_code
_entity_poly.pdbx_strand_id
1 'polypeptide(L)'
;MGGFQTPSPRGIDISDANATVDDVKSPKTFYAVAAPRKTGTMPTVALAPASDAYPAGYHAGNVGGLPAIDADLIAAYIKYGITVFGIPGTMVQWIYDLSFPELAKLVIPTPSLALVVAEDHSGGANPATPPALSIPTPTVGKATAVTGVNAVG
;
A
#
# COMPACT_ATOMS: atom_id res chain seq x y z
N MET A 1 -76.53 -2.20 -8.38
CA MET A 1 -75.21 -1.55 -8.51
C MET A 1 -74.37 -1.95 -7.31
N GLY A 2 -73.30 -2.71 -7.52
CA GLY A 2 -72.44 -3.16 -6.44
C GLY A 2 -71.56 -4.31 -6.90
N GLY A 3 -70.67 -4.06 -7.86
CA GLY A 3 -69.67 -5.03 -8.26
C GLY A 3 -68.75 -5.30 -7.07
N PHE A 4 -68.71 -6.54 -6.61
CA PHE A 4 -67.71 -7.01 -5.67
C PHE A 4 -66.35 -6.97 -6.39
N GLN A 5 -65.59 -5.89 -6.19
CA GLN A 5 -64.18 -5.90 -6.54
C GLN A 5 -63.51 -6.88 -5.57
N THR A 6 -63.14 -8.06 -6.08
CA THR A 6 -62.13 -8.90 -5.41
C THR A 6 -60.94 -8.00 -5.12
N PRO A 7 -60.43 -7.94 -3.87
CA PRO A 7 -59.26 -7.12 -3.57
C PRO A 7 -58.17 -7.53 -4.55
N SER A 8 -57.57 -6.54 -5.24
CA SER A 8 -56.38 -6.79 -6.05
C SER A 8 -55.44 -7.63 -5.20
N PRO A 9 -54.98 -8.82 -5.67
CA PRO A 9 -54.02 -9.58 -4.90
C PRO A 9 -52.90 -8.61 -4.58
N ARG A 10 -52.48 -8.54 -3.30
CA ARG A 10 -51.20 -7.92 -2.95
C ARG A 10 -50.14 -8.80 -3.60
N GLY A 11 -49.98 -8.65 -4.90
CA GLY A 11 -49.05 -9.37 -5.73
C GLY A 11 -47.69 -8.95 -5.24
N ILE A 12 -46.96 -9.89 -4.66
CA ILE A 12 -45.52 -9.75 -4.59
C ILE A 12 -45.09 -9.83 -6.05
N ASP A 13 -44.93 -8.66 -6.69
CA ASP A 13 -44.39 -8.61 -8.03
C ASP A 13 -42.92 -9.01 -7.92
N ILE A 14 -42.64 -10.22 -8.40
CA ILE A 14 -41.28 -10.74 -8.54
C ILE A 14 -40.94 -10.88 -10.02
N SER A 15 -41.78 -10.42 -10.95
CA SER A 15 -41.71 -10.77 -12.38
C SER A 15 -40.42 -10.32 -13.07
N ASP A 16 -39.72 -9.35 -12.50
CA ASP A 16 -38.42 -8.84 -12.93
C ASP A 16 -37.24 -9.31 -12.05
N ALA A 17 -37.48 -10.16 -11.04
CA ALA A 17 -36.45 -10.63 -10.13
C ALA A 17 -35.46 -11.55 -10.85
N ASN A 18 -34.19 -11.12 -10.91
CA ASN A 18 -33.11 -11.80 -11.63
C ASN A 18 -31.98 -12.33 -10.74
N ALA A 19 -32.07 -12.19 -9.41
CA ALA A 19 -31.07 -12.71 -8.49
C ALA A 19 -30.98 -14.24 -8.56
N THR A 20 -29.75 -14.75 -8.64
CA THR A 20 -29.44 -16.18 -8.59
C THR A 20 -28.96 -16.59 -7.20
N VAL A 21 -28.74 -17.89 -6.98
CA VAL A 21 -28.16 -18.35 -5.71
C VAL A 21 -26.74 -17.81 -5.50
N ASP A 22 -25.98 -17.61 -6.58
CA ASP A 22 -24.60 -17.12 -6.53
C ASP A 22 -24.49 -15.62 -6.22
N ASP A 23 -25.60 -14.88 -6.32
CA ASP A 23 -25.68 -13.45 -6.00
C ASP A 23 -26.00 -13.19 -4.51
N VAL A 24 -26.43 -14.23 -3.78
CA VAL A 24 -26.91 -14.11 -2.40
C VAL A 24 -25.93 -14.74 -1.43
N LYS A 25 -25.55 -13.98 -0.39
CA LYS A 25 -24.60 -14.41 0.65
C LYS A 25 -25.06 -15.69 1.36
N SER A 26 -24.19 -16.70 1.46
CA SER A 26 -24.47 -17.89 2.27
C SER A 26 -24.50 -17.55 3.78
N PRO A 27 -25.44 -18.08 4.59
CA PRO A 27 -26.58 -18.96 4.25
C PRO A 27 -27.92 -18.19 4.15
N LYS A 28 -27.92 -16.94 3.68
CA LYS A 28 -29.13 -16.10 3.58
C LYS A 28 -30.10 -16.66 2.54
N THR A 29 -31.38 -16.34 2.70
CA THR A 29 -32.45 -16.86 1.82
C THR A 29 -33.22 -15.76 1.11
N PHE A 30 -33.74 -16.05 -0.08
CA PHE A 30 -34.51 -15.11 -0.92
C PHE A 30 -35.63 -15.83 -1.70
N TYR A 31 -36.57 -15.07 -2.27
CA TYR A 31 -37.64 -15.57 -3.15
C TYR A 31 -37.39 -15.07 -4.59
N ALA A 32 -37.71 -15.88 -5.61
CA ALA A 32 -37.48 -15.55 -7.03
C ALA A 32 -38.56 -16.16 -7.95
N VAL A 33 -38.72 -15.66 -9.18
CA VAL A 33 -39.79 -16.05 -10.14
C VAL A 33 -39.94 -17.57 -10.27
N ALA A 34 -38.81 -18.27 -10.37
CA ALA A 34 -38.78 -19.66 -10.81
C ALA A 34 -38.91 -20.71 -9.68
N ALA A 35 -38.95 -20.33 -8.40
CA ALA A 35 -39.04 -21.29 -7.29
C ALA A 35 -39.36 -20.65 -5.92
N PRO A 36 -39.84 -21.44 -4.93
CA PRO A 36 -39.99 -21.01 -3.54
C PRO A 36 -38.63 -20.63 -2.92
N ARG A 37 -38.65 -20.23 -1.64
CA ARG A 37 -37.49 -19.79 -0.84
C ARG A 37 -36.21 -20.55 -1.20
N LYS A 38 -35.22 -19.83 -1.74
CA LYS A 38 -33.88 -20.32 -2.09
C LYS A 38 -32.86 -19.90 -1.04
N THR A 39 -31.75 -20.61 -0.97
CA THR A 39 -30.59 -20.27 -0.13
C THR A 39 -29.44 -19.82 -1.02
N GLY A 40 -28.83 -18.68 -0.68
CA GLY A 40 -27.68 -18.15 -1.37
C GLY A 40 -26.42 -18.98 -1.17
N THR A 41 -25.59 -19.04 -2.19
CA THR A 41 -24.34 -19.81 -2.28
C THR A 41 -23.10 -18.92 -2.32
N MET A 42 -23.25 -17.59 -2.40
CA MET A 42 -22.08 -16.69 -2.48
C MET A 42 -21.19 -16.88 -1.24
N PRO A 43 -19.91 -17.26 -1.43
CA PRO A 43 -19.01 -17.52 -0.32
C PRO A 43 -18.57 -16.21 0.33
N THR A 44 -18.24 -16.27 1.62
CA THR A 44 -17.41 -15.24 2.24
C THR A 44 -15.95 -15.60 1.98
N VAL A 45 -15.21 -14.67 1.43
CA VAL A 45 -13.82 -14.83 1.01
C VAL A 45 -12.94 -13.91 1.85
N ALA A 46 -11.82 -14.43 2.32
CA ALA A 46 -10.82 -13.64 3.03
C ALA A 46 -9.72 -13.19 2.06
N LEU A 47 -9.22 -11.97 2.26
CA LEU A 47 -7.99 -11.51 1.64
C LEU A 47 -6.81 -12.04 2.46
N ALA A 48 -5.75 -12.46 1.77
CA ALA A 48 -4.52 -12.91 2.39
C ALA A 48 -3.39 -11.90 2.08
N PRO A 49 -2.66 -11.39 3.09
CA PRO A 49 -1.63 -10.36 2.86
C PRO A 49 -0.47 -10.82 1.97
N ALA A 50 -0.17 -12.12 1.96
CA ALA A 50 0.94 -12.68 1.19
C ALA A 50 0.52 -13.16 -0.22
N SER A 51 -0.67 -12.80 -0.70
CA SER A 51 -1.23 -13.29 -1.96
C SER A 51 -1.84 -12.15 -2.77
N ASP A 52 -1.53 -12.11 -4.06
CA ASP A 52 -2.16 -11.23 -5.05
C ASP A 52 -3.47 -11.82 -5.61
N ALA A 53 -3.78 -13.08 -5.30
CA ALA A 53 -5.03 -13.69 -5.71
C ALA A 53 -6.24 -12.93 -5.16
N TYR A 54 -7.13 -12.53 -6.06
CA TYR A 54 -8.39 -11.85 -5.73
C TYR A 54 -9.59 -12.67 -6.22
N PRO A 55 -9.96 -13.76 -5.52
CA PRO A 55 -11.07 -14.61 -5.93
C PRO A 55 -12.41 -13.90 -5.76
N ALA A 56 -13.36 -14.27 -6.63
CA ALA A 56 -14.73 -13.77 -6.58
C ALA A 56 -15.46 -14.21 -5.31
N GLY A 57 -16.29 -13.33 -4.74
CA GLY A 57 -17.10 -13.59 -3.55
C GLY A 57 -17.30 -12.34 -2.70
N TYR A 58 -17.91 -12.54 -1.52
CA TYR A 58 -18.12 -11.46 -0.56
C TYR A 58 -16.91 -11.31 0.38
N HIS A 59 -16.22 -10.17 0.31
CA HIS A 59 -15.14 -9.83 1.23
C HIS A 59 -15.71 -9.09 2.44
N ALA A 60 -15.66 -9.73 3.61
CA ALA A 60 -16.12 -9.10 4.84
C ALA A 60 -15.11 -8.03 5.29
N GLY A 61 -15.60 -6.83 5.63
CA GLY A 61 -14.75 -5.78 6.19
C GLY A 61 -14.12 -6.22 7.52
N ASN A 62 -12.87 -5.81 7.74
CA ASN A 62 -12.16 -6.01 9.00
C ASN A 62 -12.36 -4.78 9.90
N VAL A 63 -12.63 -4.99 11.19
CA VAL A 63 -12.80 -3.91 12.19
C VAL A 63 -11.55 -3.04 12.36
N GLY A 64 -10.37 -3.60 12.09
CA GLY A 64 -9.10 -2.87 12.09
C GLY A 64 -8.75 -2.21 10.74
N GLY A 65 -9.63 -2.26 9.75
CA GLY A 65 -9.39 -1.71 8.42
C GLY A 65 -8.37 -2.50 7.59
N LEU A 66 -7.83 -1.87 6.54
CA LEU A 66 -6.86 -2.48 5.64
C LEU A 66 -5.51 -2.82 6.31
N PRO A 67 -4.96 -2.03 7.26
CA PRO A 67 -3.72 -2.38 7.97
C PRO A 67 -3.82 -3.65 8.83
N ALA A 68 -5.05 -4.05 9.21
CA ALA A 68 -5.27 -5.31 9.91
C ALA A 68 -5.32 -6.52 8.96
N ILE A 69 -5.44 -6.28 7.66
CA ILE A 69 -5.36 -7.31 6.61
C ILE A 69 -3.91 -7.44 6.14
N ASP A 70 -3.25 -6.31 5.86
CA ASP A 70 -1.86 -6.24 5.41
C ASP A 70 -1.03 -5.36 6.35
N ALA A 71 -0.11 -6.00 7.07
CA ALA A 71 0.76 -5.35 8.05
C ALA A 71 1.80 -4.42 7.40
N ASP A 72 2.08 -4.58 6.12
CA ASP A 72 3.00 -3.71 5.38
C ASP A 72 2.34 -2.39 4.98
N LEU A 73 1.01 -2.28 5.09
CA LEU A 73 0.26 -1.05 4.89
C LEU A 73 0.37 -0.12 6.12
N ILE A 74 1.59 0.36 6.37
CA ILE A 74 1.92 1.31 7.43
C ILE A 74 2.68 2.51 6.89
N ALA A 75 2.54 3.66 7.58
CA ALA A 75 3.18 4.91 7.17
C ALA A 75 4.70 4.80 6.99
N ALA A 76 5.37 3.93 7.75
CA ALA A 76 6.82 3.74 7.70
C ALA A 76 7.31 3.05 6.41
N TYR A 77 6.44 2.32 5.71
CA TYR A 77 6.76 1.61 4.46
C TYR A 77 6.23 2.32 3.21
N ILE A 78 5.45 3.39 3.40
CA ILE A 78 4.95 4.22 2.30
C ILE A 78 5.89 5.42 2.09
N LYS A 79 6.29 5.65 0.84
CA LYS A 79 7.17 6.75 0.45
C LYS A 79 6.66 8.11 0.93
N TYR A 80 7.56 8.93 1.47
CA TYR A 80 7.24 10.27 1.94
C TYR A 80 6.52 11.10 0.86
N GLY A 81 5.43 11.75 1.26
CA GLY A 81 4.59 12.57 0.37
C GLY A 81 3.57 11.78 -0.47
N ILE A 82 3.55 10.45 -0.36
CA ILE A 82 2.54 9.59 -0.99
C ILE A 82 1.52 9.15 0.06
N THR A 83 0.24 9.17 -0.30
CA THR A 83 -0.85 8.68 0.54
C THR A 83 -1.44 7.43 -0.10
N VAL A 84 -1.50 6.33 0.64
CA VAL A 84 -2.13 5.07 0.19
C VAL A 84 -3.27 4.75 1.14
N PHE A 85 -4.50 4.62 0.60
CA PHE A 85 -5.73 4.40 1.39
C PHE A 85 -5.92 5.36 2.59
N GLY A 86 -5.48 6.62 2.44
CA GLY A 86 -5.57 7.63 3.51
C GLY A 86 -4.42 7.59 4.53
N ILE A 87 -3.47 6.66 4.39
CA ILE A 87 -2.28 6.58 5.25
C ILE A 87 -1.15 7.39 4.62
N PRO A 88 -0.73 8.52 5.23
CA PRO A 88 0.35 9.35 4.70
C PRO A 88 1.70 8.67 4.92
N GLY A 89 2.51 8.62 3.87
CA GLY A 89 3.84 8.03 3.90
C GLY A 89 4.87 8.88 4.63
N THR A 90 5.72 8.19 5.39
CA THR A 90 6.82 8.76 6.18
C THR A 90 8.17 8.15 5.81
N MET A 91 8.20 7.16 4.90
CA MET A 91 9.43 6.53 4.47
C MET A 91 10.31 7.53 3.71
N VAL A 92 11.46 7.84 4.29
CA VAL A 92 12.47 8.69 3.67
C VAL A 92 13.61 7.79 3.20
N GLN A 93 13.79 7.69 1.88
CA GLN A 93 14.67 6.70 1.24
C GLN A 93 16.13 6.75 1.74
N TRP A 94 16.66 7.94 2.05
CA TRP A 94 18.02 8.07 2.59
C TRP A 94 18.16 7.59 4.05
N ILE A 95 17.07 7.54 4.83
CA ILE A 95 17.07 6.97 6.20
C ILE A 95 16.94 5.44 6.13
N TYR A 96 16.17 4.92 5.16
CA TYR A 96 16.04 3.47 4.93
C TYR A 96 17.37 2.85 4.50
N ASP A 97 18.10 3.48 3.56
CA ASP A 97 19.45 3.03 3.19
C ASP A 97 20.42 3.04 4.38
N LEU A 98 20.34 4.00 5.30
CA LEU A 98 21.21 4.02 6.49
C LEU A 98 20.84 3.01 7.59
N SER A 99 19.61 2.46 7.56
CA SER A 99 19.08 1.52 8.56
C SER A 99 19.11 0.05 8.09
N PHE A 100 19.32 -0.19 6.79
CA PHE A 100 19.54 -1.52 6.19
C PHE A 100 20.92 -1.58 5.51
N PRO A 101 22.01 -1.79 6.28
CA PRO A 101 23.39 -1.63 5.80
C PRO A 101 23.80 -2.60 4.69
N GLU A 102 23.07 -3.71 4.47
CA GLU A 102 23.36 -4.64 3.37
C GLU A 102 23.02 -4.07 1.98
N LEU A 103 22.08 -3.12 1.89
CA LEU A 103 21.69 -2.44 0.65
C LEU A 103 22.42 -1.09 0.47
N ALA A 104 23.03 -0.59 1.54
CA ALA A 104 23.68 0.71 1.66
C ALA A 104 25.10 0.80 1.06
N LYS A 105 25.38 0.14 -0.08
CA LYS A 105 26.71 0.22 -0.72
C LYS A 105 27.02 1.57 -1.37
N LEU A 106 26.16 2.57 -1.18
CA LEU A 106 26.38 3.92 -1.68
C LEU A 106 26.87 4.84 -0.55
N VAL A 107 28.19 4.96 -0.41
CA VAL A 107 28.80 6.00 0.41
C VAL A 107 28.64 7.32 -0.34
N ILE A 108 27.55 8.04 -0.07
CA ILE A 108 27.37 9.40 -0.58
C ILE A 108 28.08 10.34 0.41
N PRO A 109 29.21 10.98 0.04
CA PRO A 109 29.86 11.94 0.91
C PRO A 109 28.93 13.14 1.19
N THR A 110 28.69 13.43 2.48
CA THR A 110 27.96 14.62 2.92
C THR A 110 28.74 15.87 2.49
N PRO A 111 28.16 16.80 1.71
CA PRO A 111 28.85 18.05 1.39
C PRO A 111 28.99 18.89 2.68
N SER A 112 30.21 19.23 3.06
CA SER A 112 30.48 20.16 4.17
C SER A 112 30.74 21.57 3.63
N LEU A 113 29.96 22.55 4.09
CA LEU A 113 30.28 23.97 3.91
C LEU A 113 31.32 24.36 4.97
N ALA A 114 32.58 24.56 4.57
CA ALA A 114 33.55 25.21 5.45
C ALA A 114 33.23 26.70 5.51
N LEU A 115 32.75 27.17 6.66
CA LEU A 115 32.65 28.60 6.94
C LEU A 115 34.08 29.14 7.09
N VAL A 116 34.67 29.66 6.02
CA VAL A 116 35.87 30.49 6.15
C VAL A 116 35.40 31.79 6.79
N VAL A 117 35.85 32.03 8.02
CA VAL A 117 35.61 33.30 8.73
C VAL A 117 36.13 34.42 7.84
N ALA A 118 35.25 35.37 7.53
CA ALA A 118 35.54 36.51 6.68
C ALA A 118 36.88 37.15 7.05
N GLU A 119 37.74 37.29 6.05
CA GLU A 119 38.96 38.08 6.12
C GLU A 119 38.68 39.47 6.71
N ASP A 120 39.44 39.77 7.76
CA ASP A 120 39.77 41.07 8.31
C ASP A 120 39.66 42.22 7.28
N HIS A 121 38.84 43.24 7.59
CA HIS A 121 38.70 44.47 6.80
C HIS A 121 39.92 45.42 6.86
N SER A 122 41.11 44.89 7.12
CA SER A 122 42.39 45.57 6.95
C SER A 122 42.71 45.68 5.47
N GLY A 123 42.31 46.81 4.89
CA GLY A 123 42.33 47.06 3.45
C GLY A 123 43.65 46.69 2.76
N GLY A 124 43.55 45.89 1.70
CA GLY A 124 44.59 45.81 0.66
C GLY A 124 45.13 44.42 0.34
N ALA A 125 44.29 43.47 -0.02
CA ALA A 125 44.57 42.47 -1.06
C ALA A 125 43.32 41.60 -1.24
N ASN A 126 42.73 41.60 -2.44
CA ASN A 126 41.73 40.59 -2.80
C ASN A 126 42.47 39.26 -3.02
N PRO A 127 42.31 38.20 -2.19
CA PRO A 127 42.74 36.89 -2.62
C PRO A 127 41.80 36.47 -3.74
N ALA A 128 42.30 36.48 -4.96
CA ALA A 128 41.56 36.14 -6.18
C ALA A 128 41.25 34.63 -6.29
N THR A 129 40.65 34.03 -5.27
CA THR A 129 40.13 32.66 -5.37
C THR A 129 38.75 32.62 -4.72
N PRO A 130 37.66 32.55 -5.52
CA PRO A 130 36.33 32.26 -4.99
C PRO A 130 36.39 30.98 -4.15
N PRO A 131 35.60 30.86 -3.06
CA PRO A 131 35.49 29.61 -2.34
C PRO A 131 35.11 28.49 -3.32
N ALA A 132 36.01 27.54 -3.51
CA ALA A 132 35.79 26.45 -4.44
C ALA A 132 34.70 25.53 -3.87
N LEU A 133 33.59 25.43 -4.59
CA LEU A 133 32.63 24.36 -4.38
C LEU A 133 33.32 23.04 -4.74
N SER A 134 33.80 22.31 -3.74
CA SER A 134 34.29 20.95 -3.97
C SER A 134 33.10 19.97 -3.89
N ILE A 135 32.81 19.31 -5.01
CA ILE A 135 31.88 18.18 -5.03
C ILE A 135 32.74 16.92 -4.83
N PRO A 136 32.69 16.27 -3.67
CA PRO A 136 33.46 15.04 -3.47
C PRO A 136 33.03 13.99 -4.49
N THR A 137 34.01 13.33 -5.13
CA THR A 137 33.74 12.28 -6.12
C THR A 137 33.18 11.05 -5.41
N PRO A 138 31.98 10.56 -5.80
CA PRO A 138 31.45 9.34 -5.22
C PRO A 138 32.38 8.17 -5.57
N THR A 139 32.73 7.35 -4.57
CA THR A 139 33.53 6.13 -4.75
C THR A 139 32.68 4.92 -4.42
N VAL A 140 32.64 3.94 -5.34
CA VAL A 140 31.99 2.65 -5.10
C VAL A 140 33.02 1.70 -4.50
N GLY A 141 32.80 1.24 -3.27
CA GLY A 141 33.61 0.20 -2.66
C GLY A 141 33.45 -1.13 -3.40
N LYS A 142 34.54 -1.81 -3.73
CA LYS A 142 34.50 -3.14 -4.35
C LYS A 142 33.78 -4.11 -3.41
N ALA A 143 32.75 -4.81 -3.90
CA ALA A 143 32.07 -5.82 -3.11
C ALA A 143 33.04 -6.94 -2.73
N THR A 144 33.19 -7.22 -1.43
CA THR A 144 33.86 -8.42 -0.95
C THR A 144 33.06 -9.63 -1.41
N ALA A 145 33.66 -10.51 -2.20
CA ALA A 145 33.03 -11.78 -2.56
C ALA A 145 32.90 -12.63 -1.29
N VAL A 146 31.67 -12.97 -0.90
CA VAL A 146 31.42 -13.95 0.16
C VAL A 146 31.85 -15.31 -0.39
N THR A 147 33.07 -15.74 -0.07
CA THR A 147 33.52 -17.11 -0.37
C THR A 147 33.05 -17.99 0.77
N GLY A 148 31.83 -18.50 0.64
CA GLY A 148 31.21 -19.41 1.59
C GLY A 148 30.46 -20.51 0.87
N VAL A 149 31.16 -21.30 0.05
CA VAL A 149 30.68 -22.63 -0.34
C VAL A 149 30.81 -23.48 0.93
N ASN A 150 29.71 -23.68 1.65
CA ASN A 150 29.67 -24.70 2.69
C ASN A 150 29.48 -26.05 2.00
N ALA A 151 30.58 -26.74 1.72
CA ALA A 151 30.56 -28.12 1.26
C ALA A 151 30.04 -28.99 2.42
N VAL A 152 28.82 -29.50 2.29
CA VAL A 152 28.26 -30.51 3.19
C VAL A 152 28.85 -31.86 2.76
N GLY A 153 29.54 -32.52 3.69
CA GLY A 153 30.03 -33.89 3.54
C GLY A 153 28.92 -34.93 3.58
#